data_AF-A0A803LNZ9-F1
#
_entry.id   AF-A0A803LNZ9-F1
#
_cell.length_a   1.000
_cell.length_b   1.000
_cell.length_c   1.000
_cell.angle_alpha   90.00
_cell.angle_beta   90.00
_cell.angle_gamma   90.00
#
_symmetry.space_group_name_H-M   'P 1'
#
loop_
_entity.id
_entity.type
_entity.pdbx_description
1 polymer ?
#
loop_
_entity_poly.entity_id
_entity_poly.type
_entity_poly.pdbx_seq_one_letter_code
_entity_poly.pdbx_strand_id
1 'polypeptide(L)'
;MDFICTKPPASKGICISNAVKFHGDFSPQKNSNFLCFNRGFTELSWIKRENFQFQGLFCKDSRFMTSVSKRNNGGLIVKAFSEEQEILVVKSWNAMKKNASELGLKLFLRVFEIAPTAKKLFSFLNDSNDVPLEKNPKLKAHALTVFAMTCESAVNLRKAGKATVKDSNLKDLGELHYKYGVVDEHFEVVRFALLETIKEAVPEMWSSEMKEAWTEAYNQLVAAIKQQMKPSAQVV
;
A
#
# COMPACT_ATOMS: atom_id res chain seq x y z
N MET A 1 27.56 -17.61 14.47
CA MET A 1 27.40 -16.29 15.11
C MET A 1 26.03 -16.26 15.76
N ASP A 2 26.04 -16.36 17.08
CA ASP A 2 24.85 -16.35 17.91
C ASP A 2 24.16 -14.98 17.81
N PHE A 3 22.88 -14.98 17.48
CA PHE A 3 22.07 -13.80 17.69
C PHE A 3 21.80 -13.69 19.20
N ILE A 4 22.71 -12.96 19.85
CA ILE A 4 22.56 -12.53 21.23
C ILE A 4 21.24 -11.78 21.33
N CYS A 5 20.37 -12.27 22.21
CA CYS A 5 19.20 -11.57 22.71
C CYS A 5 19.69 -10.21 23.26
N THR A 6 19.61 -9.16 22.45
CA THR A 6 20.02 -7.82 22.86
C THR A 6 18.90 -7.24 23.73
N LYS A 7 19.06 -7.49 25.04
CA LYS A 7 18.31 -6.96 26.19
C LYS A 7 16.93 -7.60 26.42
N PRO A 8 16.55 -7.83 27.68
CA PRO A 8 15.18 -8.24 28.01
C PRO A 8 14.23 -7.15 27.51
N PRO A 9 13.26 -7.45 26.62
CA PRO A 9 12.32 -6.45 26.19
C PRO A 9 11.38 -6.14 27.36
N ALA A 10 11.13 -4.84 27.56
CA ALA A 10 10.08 -4.35 28.43
C ALA A 10 8.77 -5.12 28.15
N SER A 11 7.97 -5.34 29.19
CA SER A 11 6.74 -6.14 29.27
C SER A 11 5.59 -5.80 28.29
N LYS A 12 5.84 -5.09 27.19
CA LYS A 12 4.83 -4.43 26.32
C LYS A 12 4.73 -4.94 24.87
N GLY A 13 5.49 -5.96 24.46
CA GLY A 13 5.43 -6.49 23.08
C GLY A 13 4.23 -7.41 22.82
N ILE A 14 3.69 -7.40 21.58
CA ILE A 14 2.57 -8.27 21.15
C ILE A 14 3.12 -9.58 20.60
N CYS A 15 2.56 -10.71 21.06
CA CYS A 15 2.86 -12.03 20.53
C CYS A 15 2.10 -12.25 19.21
N ILE A 16 2.81 -12.22 18.08
CA ILE A 16 2.22 -12.41 16.74
C ILE A 16 1.66 -13.83 16.62
N SER A 17 2.32 -14.80 17.28
CA SER A 17 1.86 -16.19 17.34
C SER A 17 0.67 -16.42 18.29
N ASN A 18 -0.05 -15.38 18.74
CA ASN A 18 -1.35 -15.53 19.40
C ASN A 18 -2.52 -14.92 18.60
N ALA A 19 -2.23 -14.09 17.59
CA ALA A 19 -3.25 -13.44 16.74
C ALA A 19 -3.90 -14.40 15.73
N VAL A 20 -3.29 -15.56 15.52
CA VAL A 20 -3.86 -16.73 14.82
C VAL A 20 -3.96 -17.82 15.90
N LYS A 21 -5.05 -18.59 16.01
CA LYS A 21 -5.08 -19.72 16.98
C LYS A 21 -4.06 -20.77 16.52
N PHE A 22 -2.99 -21.00 17.28
CA PHE A 22 -2.02 -22.06 17.00
C PHE A 22 -2.33 -23.28 17.85
N HIS A 23 -2.45 -24.43 17.19
CA HIS A 23 -2.23 -25.73 17.83
C HIS A 23 -0.87 -26.25 17.35
N GLY A 24 0.06 -26.49 18.27
CA GLY A 24 1.37 -27.11 18.01
C GLY A 24 2.59 -26.32 18.52
N ASP A 25 3.65 -27.06 18.89
CA ASP A 25 4.95 -26.52 19.30
C ASP A 25 5.74 -25.99 18.09
N PHE A 26 6.15 -24.71 18.12
CA PHE A 26 6.98 -24.10 17.09
C PHE A 26 8.35 -23.76 17.64
N SER A 27 9.40 -24.31 17.02
CA SER A 27 10.79 -23.96 17.30
C SER A 27 11.48 -23.27 16.12
N PRO A 28 12.34 -22.26 16.34
CA PRO A 28 13.20 -21.69 15.32
C PRO A 28 14.15 -22.79 14.84
N GLN A 29 14.01 -23.20 13.59
CA GLN A 29 14.98 -24.09 12.97
C GLN A 29 16.26 -23.31 12.66
N LYS A 30 17.31 -23.60 13.43
CA LYS A 30 18.66 -23.03 13.25
C LYS A 30 19.30 -23.30 11.87
N ASN A 31 18.79 -24.26 11.10
CA ASN A 31 19.46 -24.80 9.92
C ASN A 31 18.68 -24.70 8.60
N SER A 32 17.70 -23.79 8.50
CA SER A 32 17.07 -23.51 7.21
C SER A 32 17.49 -22.13 6.76
N ASN A 33 17.93 -22.00 5.51
CA ASN A 33 18.14 -20.73 4.78
C ASN A 33 16.85 -19.89 4.64
N PHE A 34 15.87 -20.04 5.55
CA PHE A 34 14.48 -19.62 5.44
C PHE A 34 14.06 -18.55 6.45
N LEU A 35 14.93 -18.16 7.39
CA LEU A 35 14.75 -16.92 8.15
C LEU A 35 15.39 -15.75 7.39
N CYS A 36 14.90 -15.49 6.18
CA CYS A 36 15.16 -14.23 5.49
C CYS A 36 14.35 -13.14 6.19
N PHE A 37 14.85 -12.63 7.31
CA PHE A 37 14.50 -11.26 7.67
C PHE A 37 15.12 -10.38 6.59
N ASN A 38 14.29 -9.81 5.70
CA ASN A 38 14.73 -8.67 4.91
C ASN A 38 15.28 -7.65 5.90
N ARG A 39 16.51 -7.16 5.68
CA ARG A 39 17.32 -6.37 6.62
C ARG A 39 16.63 -5.10 7.20
N GLY A 40 15.43 -4.74 6.74
CA GLY A 40 14.69 -3.53 7.12
C GLY A 40 13.70 -3.65 8.30
N PHE A 41 13.56 -4.81 8.97
CA PHE A 41 12.60 -4.96 10.09
C PHE A 41 13.28 -5.20 11.45
N THR A 42 13.65 -4.12 12.14
CA THR A 42 14.30 -4.14 13.47
C THR A 42 13.34 -4.42 14.64
N GLU A 43 12.03 -4.48 14.36
CA GLU A 43 10.97 -4.52 15.37
C GLU A 43 10.49 -5.92 15.75
N LEU A 44 10.98 -6.95 15.05
CA LEU A 44 10.64 -8.35 15.29
C LEU A 44 11.74 -9.05 16.11
N SER A 45 11.36 -9.77 17.17
CA SER A 45 12.28 -10.56 17.98
C SER A 45 11.66 -11.91 18.40
N TRP A 46 12.45 -12.98 18.36
CA TRP A 46 12.04 -14.27 18.91
C TRP A 46 12.30 -14.30 20.42
N ILE A 47 11.30 -14.71 21.20
CA ILE A 47 11.44 -14.85 22.66
C ILE A 47 11.21 -16.31 23.05
N LYS A 48 12.15 -16.86 23.83
CA LYS A 48 12.02 -18.12 24.57
C LYS A 48 12.01 -17.75 26.06
N ARG A 49 10.91 -17.98 26.78
CA ARG A 49 10.88 -17.77 28.25
C ARG A 49 11.26 -19.07 28.95
N GLU A 50 12.26 -19.04 29.82
CA GLU A 50 12.86 -20.28 30.35
C GLU A 50 11.97 -21.14 31.26
N ASN A 51 10.79 -20.66 31.69
CA ASN A 51 9.89 -21.43 32.58
C ASN A 51 8.47 -21.62 32.03
N PHE A 52 8.21 -21.21 30.79
CA PHE A 52 6.94 -21.43 30.11
C PHE A 52 7.24 -22.10 28.77
N GLN A 53 6.52 -23.16 28.39
CA GLN A 53 6.61 -23.81 27.07
C GLN A 53 6.28 -22.89 25.87
N PHE A 54 6.16 -21.58 26.08
CA PHE A 54 5.83 -20.62 25.03
C PHE A 54 7.06 -20.18 24.25
N GLN A 55 7.09 -20.60 23.00
CA GLN A 55 7.99 -20.12 21.97
C GLN A 55 7.18 -19.34 20.93
N GLY A 56 7.51 -18.08 20.69
CA GLY A 56 6.71 -17.22 19.83
C GLY A 56 7.48 -16.07 19.19
N LEU A 57 6.98 -15.61 18.05
CA LEU A 57 7.47 -14.40 17.38
C LEU A 57 6.81 -13.18 18.04
N PHE A 58 7.62 -12.26 18.55
CA PHE A 58 7.15 -11.04 19.18
C PHE A 58 7.46 -9.81 18.33
N CYS A 59 6.51 -8.89 18.29
CA CYS A 59 6.68 -7.56 17.71
C CYS A 59 6.74 -6.53 18.83
N LYS A 60 7.73 -5.63 18.79
CA LYS A 60 7.79 -4.50 19.71
C LYS A 60 6.71 -3.46 19.43
N ASP A 61 6.32 -3.30 18.16
CA ASP A 61 5.22 -2.44 17.75
C ASP A 61 4.49 -3.08 16.56
N SER A 62 3.36 -3.75 16.80
CA SER A 62 2.64 -4.42 15.71
C SER A 62 1.92 -3.47 14.76
N ARG A 63 1.93 -2.15 15.03
CA ARG A 63 1.12 -1.18 14.28
C ARG A 63 1.55 -1.08 12.83
N PHE A 64 2.81 -1.33 12.47
CA PHE A 64 3.27 -1.24 11.09
C PHE A 64 2.94 -2.47 10.22
N MET A 65 2.41 -3.54 10.83
CA MET A 65 2.12 -4.79 10.13
C MET A 65 0.82 -4.66 9.31
N THR A 66 0.89 -4.99 8.03
CA THR A 66 -0.26 -4.93 7.12
C THR A 66 -1.06 -6.24 7.10
N SER A 67 -0.40 -7.39 7.29
CA SER A 67 -1.08 -8.67 7.49
C SER A 67 -0.22 -9.73 8.15
N VAL A 68 -0.88 -10.71 8.78
CA VAL A 68 -0.27 -11.93 9.29
C VAL A 68 -1.09 -13.11 8.80
N SER A 69 -0.45 -14.07 8.14
CA SER A 69 -1.11 -15.29 7.67
C SER A 69 -0.24 -16.53 7.89
N LYS A 70 -0.89 -17.70 7.88
CA LYS A 70 -0.23 -18.99 8.05
C LYS A 70 0.07 -19.61 6.68
N ARG A 71 1.26 -20.20 6.52
CA ARG A 71 1.62 -21.06 5.39
C ARG A 71 1.07 -22.45 5.59
N ASN A 72 0.84 -23.17 4.48
CA ASN A 72 0.38 -24.57 4.51
C ASN A 72 1.32 -25.50 5.30
N ASN A 73 2.61 -25.17 5.39
CA ASN A 73 3.62 -25.93 6.15
C ASN A 73 3.77 -25.49 7.62
N GLY A 74 2.87 -24.66 8.13
CA GLY A 74 2.90 -24.16 9.51
C GLY A 74 3.67 -22.86 9.73
N GLY A 75 4.50 -22.40 8.78
CA GLY A 75 5.22 -21.13 8.92
C GLY A 75 4.30 -19.90 8.94
N LEU A 76 4.80 -18.76 9.43
CA LEU A 76 4.07 -17.48 9.38
C LEU A 76 4.58 -16.59 8.24
N ILE A 77 3.67 -15.90 7.57
CA ILE A 77 3.95 -14.79 6.68
C ILE A 77 3.49 -13.53 7.39
N VAL A 78 4.44 -12.65 7.69
CA VAL A 78 4.18 -11.30 8.15
C VAL A 78 4.45 -10.37 6.97
N LYS A 79 3.47 -9.55 6.61
CA LYS A 79 3.64 -8.46 5.65
C LYS A 79 3.61 -7.13 6.38
N ALA A 80 4.43 -6.23 5.90
CA ALA A 80 4.59 -4.89 6.43
C ALA A 80 5.18 -3.99 5.34
N PHE A 81 4.86 -2.71 5.40
CA PHE A 81 5.47 -1.71 4.53
C PHE A 81 6.76 -1.19 5.21
N SER A 82 7.90 -1.35 4.53
CA SER A 82 9.21 -1.06 5.13
C SER A 82 9.55 0.44 5.08
N GLU A 83 10.54 0.84 5.88
CA GLU A 83 11.06 2.21 5.87
C GLU A 83 11.72 2.56 4.53
N GLU A 84 12.44 1.62 3.93
CA GLU A 84 13.04 1.79 2.60
C GLU A 84 11.97 2.00 1.53
N GLN A 85 10.85 1.27 1.60
CA GLN A 85 9.73 1.46 0.67
C GLN A 85 9.11 2.86 0.82
N GLU A 86 8.91 3.35 2.04
CA GLU A 86 8.43 4.71 2.29
C GLU A 86 9.40 5.75 1.71
N ILE A 87 10.70 5.59 1.98
CA ILE A 87 11.74 6.50 1.48
C ILE A 87 11.73 6.57 -0.04
N LEU A 88 11.60 5.43 -0.74
CA LEU A 88 11.54 5.38 -2.20
C LEU A 88 10.33 6.15 -2.75
N VAL A 89 9.14 5.92 -2.19
CA VAL A 89 7.91 6.60 -2.60
C VAL A 89 7.99 8.10 -2.32
N VAL A 90 8.38 8.49 -1.10
CA VAL A 90 8.42 9.90 -0.68
C VAL A 90 9.48 10.68 -1.47
N LYS A 91 10.68 10.13 -1.65
CA LYS A 91 11.75 10.81 -2.40
C LYS A 91 11.38 10.98 -3.88
N SER A 92 10.90 9.92 -4.52
CA SER A 92 10.49 10.00 -5.93
C SER A 92 9.31 10.94 -6.12
N TRP A 93 8.32 10.91 -5.22
CA TRP A 93 7.21 11.87 -5.25
C TRP A 93 7.69 13.32 -5.12
N ASN A 94 8.60 13.60 -4.18
CA ASN A 94 9.17 14.94 -4.02
C ASN A 94 9.92 15.44 -5.27
N ALA A 95 10.61 14.55 -6.00
CA ALA A 95 11.23 14.89 -7.27
C ALA A 95 10.19 15.22 -8.37
N MET A 96 9.07 14.50 -8.39
CA MET A 96 7.99 14.67 -9.37
C MET A 96 7.08 15.88 -9.09
N LYS A 97 6.98 16.36 -7.84
CA LYS A 97 6.04 17.41 -7.40
C LYS A 97 6.02 18.66 -8.27
N LYS A 98 7.19 19.12 -8.73
CA LYS A 98 7.31 20.35 -9.54
C LYS A 98 6.57 20.23 -10.88
N ASN A 99 6.50 19.03 -11.44
CA ASN A 99 5.87 18.74 -12.73
C ASN A 99 4.57 17.93 -12.57
N ALA A 100 4.03 17.85 -11.35
CA ALA A 100 2.93 16.93 -11.05
C ALA A 100 1.66 17.18 -11.88
N SER A 101 1.41 18.42 -12.30
CA SER A 101 0.29 18.77 -13.18
C SER A 101 0.42 18.13 -14.57
N GLU A 102 1.63 18.15 -15.14
CA GLU A 102 1.94 17.53 -16.43
C GLU A 102 1.95 16.01 -16.33
N LEU A 103 2.55 15.46 -15.26
CA LEU A 103 2.56 14.02 -15.00
C LEU A 103 1.15 13.47 -14.78
N GLY A 104 0.30 14.23 -14.09
CA GLY A 104 -1.09 13.89 -13.89
C GLY A 104 -1.88 13.83 -15.20
N LEU A 105 -1.60 14.74 -16.13
CA LEU A 105 -2.16 14.67 -17.47
C LEU A 105 -1.65 13.44 -18.23
N LYS A 106 -0.33 13.20 -18.23
CA LYS A 106 0.30 12.05 -18.89
C LYS A 106 -0.29 10.72 -18.40
N LEU A 107 -0.53 10.62 -17.08
CA LEU A 107 -1.21 9.49 -16.46
C LEU A 107 -2.56 9.19 -17.13
N PHE A 108 -3.46 10.18 -17.21
CA PHE A 108 -4.79 9.92 -17.76
C PHE A 108 -4.83 9.78 -19.27
N LEU A 109 -3.94 10.45 -20.01
CA LEU A 109 -3.78 10.19 -21.44
C LEU A 109 -3.45 8.71 -21.67
N ARG A 110 -2.49 8.16 -20.90
CA ARG A 110 -2.13 6.75 -20.96
C ARG A 110 -3.26 5.82 -20.53
N VAL A 111 -4.01 6.15 -19.48
CA VAL A 111 -5.21 5.37 -19.08
C VAL A 111 -6.19 5.30 -20.24
N PHE A 112 -6.43 6.41 -20.94
CA PHE A 112 -7.36 6.49 -22.05
C PHE A 112 -6.84 5.88 -23.36
N GLU A 113 -5.53 5.77 -23.54
CA GLU A 113 -4.92 4.98 -24.61
C GLU A 113 -5.13 3.48 -24.39
N ILE A 114 -4.95 3.00 -23.15
CA ILE A 114 -5.11 1.59 -22.79
C ILE A 114 -6.59 1.19 -22.74
N ALA A 115 -7.42 2.03 -22.14
CA ALA A 115 -8.86 1.79 -21.95
C ALA A 115 -9.67 3.02 -22.40
N PRO A 116 -9.90 3.22 -23.71
CA PRO A 116 -10.63 4.37 -24.23
C PRO A 116 -12.05 4.50 -23.67
N THR A 117 -12.68 3.37 -23.33
CA THR A 117 -14.02 3.31 -22.73
C THR A 117 -14.09 3.97 -21.35
N ALA A 118 -12.96 4.04 -20.62
CA ALA A 118 -12.89 4.67 -19.30
C ALA A 118 -13.18 6.18 -19.36
N LYS A 119 -13.02 6.84 -20.51
CA LYS A 119 -13.40 8.26 -20.71
C LYS A 119 -14.86 8.51 -20.32
N LYS A 120 -15.76 7.55 -20.61
CA LYS A 120 -17.20 7.68 -20.37
C LYS A 120 -17.56 7.77 -18.88
N LEU A 121 -16.69 7.28 -18.00
CA LEU A 121 -16.86 7.33 -16.54
C LEU A 121 -16.66 8.75 -15.99
N PHE A 122 -15.92 9.59 -16.71
CA PHE A 122 -15.71 10.98 -16.37
C PHE A 122 -16.84 11.82 -16.98
N SER A 123 -17.91 12.04 -16.21
CA SER A 123 -19.08 12.81 -16.66
C SER A 123 -18.70 14.18 -17.25
N PHE A 124 -17.69 14.84 -16.69
CA PHE A 124 -17.18 16.13 -17.18
C PHE A 124 -16.38 16.06 -18.50
N LEU A 125 -16.13 14.86 -19.03
CA LEU A 125 -15.54 14.65 -20.36
C LEU A 125 -16.61 14.38 -21.43
N ASN A 126 -17.84 14.01 -21.04
CA ASN A 126 -18.90 13.66 -21.99
C ASN A 126 -19.46 14.88 -22.73
N ASP A 127 -19.46 16.06 -22.10
CA ASP A 127 -19.96 17.31 -22.69
C ASP A 127 -18.85 18.17 -23.31
N SER A 128 -17.58 17.76 -23.18
CA SER A 128 -16.42 18.59 -23.52
C SER A 128 -15.75 18.17 -24.83
N ASN A 129 -16.54 17.94 -25.88
CA ASN A 129 -15.99 17.67 -27.22
C ASN A 129 -15.08 18.81 -27.74
N ASP A 130 -15.15 20.01 -27.14
CA ASP A 130 -14.38 21.19 -27.56
C ASP A 130 -13.16 21.50 -26.68
N VAL A 131 -12.96 20.82 -25.53
CA VAL A 131 -11.79 21.07 -24.66
C VAL A 131 -10.82 19.90 -24.78
N PRO A 132 -9.59 20.12 -25.31
CA PRO A 132 -8.55 19.11 -25.28
C PRO A 132 -8.39 18.54 -23.86
N LEU A 133 -8.28 17.22 -23.72
CA LEU A 133 -8.15 16.53 -22.42
C LEU A 133 -7.05 17.18 -21.53
N GLU A 134 -6.01 17.66 -22.20
CA GLU A 134 -4.84 18.37 -21.67
C GLU A 134 -5.14 19.68 -20.97
N LYS A 135 -6.27 20.30 -21.30
CA LYS A 135 -6.74 21.56 -20.72
C LYS A 135 -7.82 21.36 -19.66
N ASN A 136 -8.31 20.13 -19.45
CA ASN A 136 -9.38 19.88 -18.50
C ASN A 136 -8.86 19.95 -17.03
N PRO A 137 -9.28 20.96 -16.24
CA PRO A 137 -8.77 21.14 -14.88
C PRO A 137 -9.23 20.05 -13.92
N LYS A 138 -10.40 19.43 -14.14
CA LYS A 138 -10.93 18.36 -13.29
C LYS A 138 -10.10 17.08 -13.44
N LEU A 139 -9.68 16.78 -14.67
CA LEU A 139 -8.81 15.63 -14.94
C LEU A 139 -7.44 15.79 -14.26
N LYS A 140 -6.83 16.98 -14.38
CA LYS A 140 -5.55 17.30 -13.71
C LYS A 140 -5.66 17.19 -12.19
N ALA A 141 -6.71 17.75 -11.61
CA ALA A 141 -6.95 17.67 -10.17
C ALA A 141 -7.08 16.22 -9.70
N HIS A 142 -7.87 15.40 -10.40
CA HIS A 142 -8.03 13.99 -10.07
C HIS A 142 -6.70 13.22 -10.16
N ALA A 143 -5.88 13.50 -11.16
CA ALA A 143 -4.57 12.86 -11.32
C ALA A 143 -3.61 13.21 -10.18
N LEU A 144 -3.54 14.50 -9.81
CA LEU A 144 -2.76 14.96 -8.66
C LEU A 144 -3.20 14.27 -7.37
N THR A 145 -4.52 14.10 -7.18
CA THR A 145 -5.07 13.37 -6.05
C THR A 145 -4.59 11.92 -6.03
N VAL A 146 -4.58 11.21 -7.16
CA VAL A 146 -4.08 9.82 -7.24
C VAL A 146 -2.62 9.72 -6.77
N PHE A 147 -1.73 10.59 -7.28
CA PHE A 147 -0.32 10.60 -6.86
C PHE A 147 -0.17 10.94 -5.38
N ALA A 148 -0.80 12.01 -4.92
CA ALA A 148 -0.68 12.50 -3.55
C ALA A 148 -1.21 11.48 -2.53
N MET A 149 -2.40 10.93 -2.78
CA MET A 149 -3.00 9.94 -1.90
C MET A 149 -2.23 8.61 -1.88
N THR A 150 -1.64 8.22 -3.01
CA THR A 150 -0.78 7.02 -3.05
C THR A 150 0.49 7.23 -2.22
N CYS A 151 1.10 8.41 -2.30
CA CYS A 151 2.23 8.75 -1.43
C CYS A 151 1.83 8.81 0.05
N GLU A 152 0.68 9.40 0.38
CA GLU A 152 0.15 9.45 1.75
C GLU A 152 -0.16 8.04 2.29
N SER A 153 -0.68 7.15 1.43
CA SER A 153 -0.88 5.73 1.74
C SER A 153 0.43 5.07 2.17
N ALA A 154 1.54 5.29 1.46
CA ALA A 154 2.86 4.75 1.82
C ALA A 154 3.31 5.18 3.23
N VAL A 155 3.20 6.48 3.55
CA VAL A 155 3.54 7.02 4.87
C VAL A 155 2.67 6.40 5.96
N ASN A 156 1.37 6.27 5.70
CA ASN A 156 0.43 5.74 6.68
C ASN A 156 0.55 4.22 6.87
N LEU A 157 0.88 3.47 5.81
CA LEU A 157 1.21 2.06 5.91
C LEU A 157 2.43 1.84 6.80
N ARG A 158 3.48 2.65 6.65
CA ARG A 158 4.66 2.55 7.52
C ARG A 158 4.32 2.91 8.97
N LYS A 159 3.58 3.99 9.17
CA LYS A 159 3.27 4.51 10.50
C LYS A 159 2.23 3.67 11.27
N ALA A 160 1.25 3.12 10.57
CA ALA A 160 0.04 2.57 11.16
C ALA A 160 -0.45 1.26 10.53
N GLY A 161 0.28 0.68 9.57
CA GLY A 161 0.00 -0.65 9.01
C GLY A 161 -1.25 -0.68 8.13
N LYS A 162 -1.85 0.47 7.87
CA LYS A 162 -3.05 0.64 7.06
C LYS A 162 -2.98 1.96 6.31
N ALA A 163 -3.56 2.00 5.11
CA ALA A 163 -3.72 3.23 4.35
C ALA A 163 -4.80 4.11 5.02
N THR A 164 -4.46 4.79 6.12
CA THR A 164 -5.39 5.74 6.77
C THR A 164 -5.53 6.98 5.91
N VAL A 165 -6.66 7.14 5.25
CA VAL A 165 -7.13 8.45 4.81
C VAL A 165 -8.28 8.82 5.75
N LYS A 166 -8.51 10.10 6.05
CA LYS A 166 -9.62 10.51 6.93
C LYS A 166 -10.91 9.79 6.52
N ASP A 167 -11.58 9.11 7.45
CA ASP A 167 -12.69 8.18 7.15
C ASP A 167 -13.79 8.82 6.29
N SER A 168 -14.12 10.10 6.54
CA SER A 168 -15.06 10.86 5.72
C SER A 168 -14.66 10.92 4.25
N ASN A 169 -13.38 11.13 3.97
CA ASN A 169 -12.86 11.23 2.61
C ASN A 169 -12.86 9.85 1.91
N LEU A 170 -12.56 8.76 2.62
CA LEU A 170 -12.61 7.41 2.02
C LEU A 170 -14.02 6.99 1.64
N LYS A 171 -15.00 7.32 2.48
CA LYS A 171 -16.41 7.06 2.19
C LYS A 171 -16.86 7.79 0.93
N ASP A 172 -16.62 9.10 0.85
CA ASP A 172 -16.98 9.91 -0.33
C ASP A 172 -16.29 9.41 -1.60
N LEU A 173 -15.01 9.03 -1.51
CA LEU A 173 -14.27 8.46 -2.63
C LEU A 173 -14.88 7.12 -3.07
N GLY A 174 -15.13 6.20 -2.14
CA GLY A 174 -15.76 4.91 -2.44
C GLY A 174 -17.13 5.07 -3.10
N GLU A 175 -17.98 5.95 -2.57
CA GLU A 175 -19.30 6.25 -3.11
C GLU A 175 -19.23 6.83 -4.52
N LEU A 176 -18.30 7.75 -4.81
CA LEU A 176 -18.11 8.29 -6.16
C LEU A 176 -17.64 7.21 -7.14
N HIS A 177 -16.64 6.41 -6.77
CA HIS A 177 -16.13 5.34 -7.63
C HIS A 177 -17.21 4.28 -7.90
N TYR A 178 -18.04 3.96 -6.89
CA TYR A 178 -19.21 3.09 -7.06
C TYR A 178 -20.24 3.72 -8.00
N LYS A 179 -20.64 4.97 -7.76
CA LYS A 179 -21.63 5.71 -8.56
C LYS A 179 -21.27 5.80 -10.04
N TYR A 180 -19.99 6.02 -10.35
CA TYR A 180 -19.52 6.12 -11.73
C TYR A 180 -19.24 4.76 -12.38
N GLY A 181 -19.46 3.64 -11.69
CA GLY A 181 -19.27 2.29 -12.25
C GLY A 181 -17.80 1.93 -12.45
N VAL A 182 -16.91 2.40 -11.56
CA VAL A 182 -15.51 1.97 -11.58
C VAL A 182 -15.45 0.49 -11.16
N VAL A 183 -14.74 -0.33 -11.94
CA VAL A 183 -14.52 -1.75 -11.67
C VAL A 183 -13.04 -2.03 -11.46
N ASP A 184 -12.72 -3.27 -11.08
CA ASP A 184 -11.37 -3.72 -10.75
C ASP A 184 -10.37 -3.47 -11.89
N GLU A 185 -10.79 -3.71 -13.12
CA GLU A 185 -10.00 -3.51 -14.34
C GLU A 185 -9.56 -2.05 -14.50
N HIS A 186 -10.40 -1.08 -14.10
CA HIS A 186 -10.03 0.34 -14.18
C HIS A 186 -8.91 0.68 -13.20
N PHE A 187 -8.95 0.14 -11.97
CA PHE A 187 -7.85 0.33 -11.01
C PHE A 187 -6.55 -0.29 -11.49
N GLU A 188 -6.62 -1.46 -12.14
CA GLU A 188 -5.45 -2.13 -12.70
C GLU A 188 -4.81 -1.33 -13.84
N VAL A 189 -5.62 -0.76 -14.74
CA VAL A 189 -5.13 0.14 -15.81
C VAL A 189 -4.49 1.40 -15.21
N VAL A 190 -5.12 2.01 -14.20
CA VAL A 190 -4.56 3.19 -13.51
C VAL A 190 -3.25 2.85 -12.82
N ARG A 191 -3.13 1.70 -12.16
CA ARG A 191 -1.87 1.24 -11.54
C ARG A 191 -0.76 1.13 -12.56
N PHE A 192 -1.04 0.46 -13.68
CA PHE A 192 -0.06 0.32 -14.76
C PHE A 192 0.38 1.68 -15.29
N ALA A 193 -0.57 2.55 -15.62
CA ALA A 193 -0.30 3.88 -16.15
C ALA A 193 0.47 4.76 -15.16
N LEU A 194 0.17 4.66 -13.86
CA LEU A 194 0.89 5.34 -12.78
C LEU A 194 2.36 4.94 -12.76
N LEU A 195 2.65 3.64 -12.74
CA LEU A 195 4.02 3.13 -12.67
C LEU A 195 4.85 3.52 -13.90
N GLU A 196 4.28 3.41 -15.11
CA GLU A 196 4.97 3.84 -16.34
C GLU A 196 5.23 5.36 -16.33
N THR A 197 4.28 6.15 -15.83
CA THR A 197 4.44 7.61 -15.72
C THR A 197 5.56 7.97 -14.73
N ILE A 198 5.65 7.29 -13.58
CA ILE A 198 6.73 7.49 -12.61
C ILE A 198 8.08 7.10 -13.20
N LYS A 199 8.15 5.95 -13.87
CA LYS A 199 9.37 5.45 -14.53
C LYS A 199 9.93 6.46 -15.53
N GLU A 200 9.07 7.07 -16.33
CA GLU A 200 9.47 8.08 -17.30
C GLU A 200 9.81 9.44 -16.65
N ALA A 201 9.18 9.77 -15.54
CA ALA A 201 9.39 11.03 -14.84
C ALA A 201 10.71 11.08 -14.06
N VAL A 202 11.11 9.95 -13.48
CA VAL A 202 12.32 9.82 -12.65
C VAL A 202 13.13 8.57 -13.02
N PRO A 203 13.61 8.45 -14.27
CA PRO A 203 14.28 7.24 -14.74
C PRO A 203 15.54 6.90 -13.94
N GLU A 204 16.29 7.92 -13.50
CA GLU A 204 17.50 7.75 -12.67
C GLU A 204 17.22 7.20 -11.27
N MET A 205 15.98 7.34 -10.77
CA MET A 205 15.56 6.79 -9.47
C MET A 205 14.85 5.44 -9.63
N TRP A 206 14.53 5.03 -10.86
CA TRP A 206 13.66 3.89 -11.10
C TRP A 206 14.38 2.57 -10.82
N SER A 207 13.74 1.74 -9.99
CA SER A 207 14.23 0.40 -9.66
C SER A 207 13.07 -0.58 -9.45
N SER A 208 13.37 -1.87 -9.38
CA SER A 208 12.41 -2.92 -9.01
C SER A 208 11.76 -2.64 -7.66
N GLU A 209 12.56 -2.22 -6.69
CA GLU A 209 12.12 -1.95 -5.31
C GLU A 209 11.20 -0.72 -5.27
N MET A 210 11.50 0.31 -6.06
CA MET A 210 10.65 1.49 -6.15
C MET A 210 9.31 1.16 -6.81
N LYS A 211 9.33 0.34 -7.89
CA LYS A 211 8.11 -0.16 -8.54
C LYS A 211 7.23 -0.91 -7.53
N GLU A 212 7.82 -1.83 -6.76
CA GLU A 212 7.12 -2.60 -5.73
C GLU A 212 6.55 -1.70 -4.63
N ALA A 213 7.32 -0.73 -4.15
CA ALA A 213 6.89 0.20 -3.11
C ALA A 213 5.66 1.03 -3.55
N TRP A 214 5.69 1.60 -4.76
CA TRP A 214 4.53 2.32 -5.33
C TRP A 214 3.34 1.40 -5.57
N THR A 215 3.58 0.18 -6.05
CA THR A 215 2.55 -0.83 -6.30
C THR A 215 1.81 -1.19 -5.01
N GLU A 216 2.54 -1.49 -3.93
CA GLU A 216 1.94 -1.86 -2.65
C GLU A 216 1.15 -0.69 -2.05
N ALA A 217 1.72 0.52 -2.05
CA ALA A 217 1.05 1.73 -1.54
C ALA A 217 -0.26 2.01 -2.30
N TYR A 218 -0.26 1.85 -3.62
CA TYR A 218 -1.44 2.00 -4.46
C TYR A 218 -2.48 0.91 -4.18
N ASN A 219 -2.07 -0.36 -4.13
CA ASN A 219 -2.96 -1.49 -3.91
C ASN A 219 -3.69 -1.38 -2.56
N GLN A 220 -3.00 -0.95 -1.51
CA GLN A 220 -3.60 -0.75 -0.19
C GLN A 220 -4.60 0.42 -0.18
N LEU A 221 -4.30 1.51 -0.90
CA LEU A 221 -5.24 2.61 -1.08
C LEU A 221 -6.50 2.14 -1.82
N VAL A 222 -6.33 1.42 -2.93
CA VAL A 222 -7.46 0.86 -3.70
C VAL A 222 -8.28 -0.11 -2.85
N ALA A 223 -7.64 -0.97 -2.05
CA ALA A 223 -8.34 -1.87 -1.14
C ALA A 223 -9.20 -1.09 -0.13
N ALA A 224 -8.69 0.01 0.42
CA ALA A 224 -9.45 0.88 1.32
C ALA A 224 -10.63 1.56 0.61
N ILE A 225 -10.45 2.06 -0.61
CA ILE A 225 -11.53 2.64 -1.42
C ILE A 225 -12.60 1.59 -1.73
N LYS A 226 -12.21 0.39 -2.19
CA LYS A 226 -13.13 -0.70 -2.53
C LYS A 226 -13.98 -1.15 -1.35
N GLN A 227 -13.47 -1.11 -0.12
CA GLN A 227 -14.27 -1.39 1.07
C GLN A 227 -15.46 -0.43 1.25
N GLN A 228 -15.33 0.78 0.72
CA GLN A 228 -16.35 1.85 0.73
C GLN A 228 -17.11 1.98 -0.59
N MET A 229 -16.80 1.19 -1.63
CA MET A 229 -17.53 1.20 -2.91
C MET A 229 -18.87 0.48 -2.79
N LYS A 230 -19.81 1.14 -2.12
CA LYS A 230 -21.15 0.64 -1.82
C LYS A 230 -22.16 1.79 -2.03
N PRO A 231 -23.44 1.49 -2.23
CA PRO A 231 -24.48 2.52 -2.20
C PRO A 231 -24.43 3.27 -0.86
N SER A 232 -24.57 4.60 -0.87
CA SER A 232 -24.73 5.36 0.38
C SER A 232 -25.89 4.76 1.16
N ALA A 233 -25.66 4.41 2.44
CA ALA A 233 -26.74 3.98 3.30
C ALA A 233 -27.76 5.13 3.36
N GLN A 234 -28.91 4.95 2.72
CA GLN A 234 -30.02 5.89 2.85
C GLN A 234 -30.41 5.89 4.33
N VAL A 235 -30.34 7.06 4.95
CA VAL A 235 -31.02 7.28 6.22
C VAL A 235 -32.51 7.19 5.90
N VAL A 236 -33.10 6.03 6.20
CA VAL A 236 -34.56 5.82 6.19
C VAL A 236 -35.14 6.51 7.41
#